data_AF-A0A067DMK5-F1
#
_entry.id   AF-A0A067DMK5-F1
#
_cell.length_a   1.000
_cell.length_b   1.000
_cell.length_c   1.000
_cell.angle_alpha   90.00
_cell.angle_beta   90.00
_cell.angle_gamma   90.00
#
_symmetry.space_group_name_H-M   'P 1'
#
loop_
_entity.id
_entity.type
_entity.pdbx_description
1 polymer ?
#
loop_
_entity_poly.entity_id
_entity_poly.type
_entity_poly.pdbx_seq_one_letter_code
_entity_poly.pdbx_strand_id
1 'polypeptide(L)'
;EEEDQWQFGLSFRLEHLELINCQDLEKLPKSLLSLSSLTEMRIHNCSSLVSFPEAVLPSQLRVISIWDSGALKFLPEAWMLDNNSSLEILDIRHCHLLTYIAGVQLPPSLKQLEIYNCDNLRTLTAEEGIHSSRRHTSLLECLEIHSCPSLTCLISKNELRAALDYLVVGNLPQALKFLSIWHCSKLESIVERLDNKISLEVIEIVSCENLKMLPHGLHKLWHLQEIDIQDCENLVSFPEGGLLSAKLKRLVIYGCKKLEALPEGMHNLSSLQYLTIGGVPSLLCFTEDGLFPTNLHSLEIDGMKIWKSLMQLGGFHRYTSLRRLAISGCDEDMVSFPLEDIRLGTTLPACLTQLEIFNFPNLERLSSSICDQNLTSLKLTNCPKLKYFPEKGLPASLLRLEIKKCPLIEKMCRQDIGPYWHLLIHIPCVLIECSCTVN
;
A
#
# COMPACT_ATOMS: atom_id res chain seq x y z
N GLU A 1 47.19 -20.14 -1.79
CA GLU A 1 47.92 -19.90 -0.53
C GLU A 1 47.90 -18.42 -0.12
N GLU A 2 46.71 -17.81 -0.06
CA GLU A 2 46.48 -16.53 0.63
C GLU A 2 45.15 -16.63 1.40
N GLU A 3 45.00 -17.67 2.23
CA GLU A 3 43.74 -17.98 2.92
C GLU A 3 43.56 -17.27 4.28
N ASP A 4 44.54 -16.56 4.83
CA ASP A 4 44.47 -16.10 6.24
C ASP A 4 45.10 -14.72 6.54
N GLN A 5 44.75 -13.66 5.80
CA GLN A 5 45.18 -12.29 6.18
C GLN A 5 44.20 -11.50 7.08
N TRP A 6 43.06 -12.09 7.45
CA TRP A 6 42.14 -11.50 8.43
C TRP A 6 42.29 -12.16 9.82
N GLN A 7 43.54 -12.29 10.31
CA GLN A 7 43.80 -12.42 11.75
C GLN A 7 43.72 -11.04 12.43
N PHE A 8 42.65 -10.29 12.19
CA PHE A 8 42.30 -9.26 13.15
C PHE A 8 41.81 -10.01 14.39
N GLY A 9 42.42 -9.73 15.54
CA GLY A 9 41.92 -10.12 16.86
C GLY A 9 40.58 -9.43 17.14
N LEU A 10 39.58 -9.74 16.32
CA LEU A 10 38.21 -9.29 16.52
C LEU A 10 37.78 -9.89 17.84
N SER A 11 37.45 -9.00 18.78
CA SER A 11 37.06 -9.37 20.12
C SER A 11 35.88 -10.34 20.04
N PHE A 12 35.95 -11.44 20.78
CA PHE A 12 34.81 -12.35 20.99
C PHE A 12 33.58 -11.65 21.60
N ARG A 13 33.68 -10.36 21.96
CA ARG A 13 32.61 -9.50 22.46
C ARG A 13 32.07 -8.50 21.42
N LEU A 14 32.46 -8.60 20.15
CA LEU A 14 31.95 -7.68 19.13
C LEU A 14 30.46 -7.97 18.88
N GLU A 15 29.59 -7.04 19.26
CA GLU A 15 28.13 -7.18 19.13
C GLU A 15 27.58 -6.58 17.83
N HIS A 16 28.25 -5.55 17.29
CA HIS A 16 27.86 -4.87 16.06
C HIS A 16 29.07 -4.77 15.12
N LEU A 17 28.89 -5.16 13.88
CA LEU A 17 29.88 -5.03 12.82
C LEU A 17 29.31 -4.21 11.69
N GLU A 18 30.01 -3.16 11.30
CA GLU A 18 29.65 -2.33 10.16
C GLU A 18 30.83 -2.24 9.19
N LEU A 19 30.59 -2.61 7.94
CA LEU A 19 31.56 -2.56 6.85
C LEU A 19 31.09 -1.51 5.86
N ILE A 20 31.79 -0.38 5.78
CA ILE A 20 31.42 0.76 4.94
C ILE A 20 32.50 1.03 3.91
N ASN A 21 32.11 1.21 2.65
CA ASN A 21 33.01 1.58 1.56
C ASN A 21 34.19 0.60 1.36
N CYS A 22 34.03 -0.68 1.67
CA CYS A 22 35.07 -1.69 1.47
C CYS A 22 35.11 -2.14 0.01
N GLN A 23 35.76 -1.35 -0.85
CA GLN A 23 35.74 -1.58 -2.31
C GLN A 23 36.54 -2.79 -2.78
N ASP A 24 37.52 -3.25 -2.02
CA ASP A 24 38.33 -4.44 -2.35
C ASP A 24 37.79 -5.73 -1.69
N LEU A 25 36.69 -5.63 -0.93
CA LEU A 25 36.11 -6.76 -0.21
C LEU A 25 35.32 -7.65 -1.17
N GLU A 26 35.99 -8.61 -1.79
CA GLU A 26 35.32 -9.58 -2.67
C GLU A 26 34.49 -10.62 -1.91
N LYS A 27 34.98 -11.06 -0.74
CA LYS A 27 34.38 -12.09 0.10
C LYS A 27 34.59 -11.77 1.57
N LEU A 28 33.60 -12.10 2.38
CA LEU A 28 33.73 -12.01 3.84
C LEU A 28 34.59 -13.17 4.37
N PRO A 29 35.56 -12.90 5.26
CA PRO A 29 36.41 -13.94 5.81
C PRO A 29 35.63 -14.87 6.73
N LYS A 30 35.96 -16.17 6.69
CA LYS A 30 35.35 -17.18 7.57
C LYS A 30 35.58 -16.89 9.07
N SER A 31 36.62 -16.13 9.41
CA SER A 31 36.89 -15.74 10.81
C SER A 31 35.78 -14.89 11.42
N LEU A 32 35.00 -14.14 10.62
CA LEU A 32 33.82 -13.40 11.10
C LEU A 32 32.74 -14.31 11.72
N LEU A 33 32.72 -15.58 11.31
CA LEU A 33 31.79 -16.58 11.82
C LEU A 33 32.13 -17.03 13.25
N SER A 34 33.36 -16.77 13.72
CA SER A 34 33.81 -17.08 15.09
C SER A 34 33.34 -16.05 16.13
N LEU A 35 32.71 -14.96 15.69
CA LEU A 35 32.21 -13.88 16.55
C LEU A 35 30.89 -14.27 17.23
N SER A 36 30.98 -15.10 18.26
CA SER A 36 29.82 -15.64 18.96
C SER A 36 28.92 -14.59 19.65
N SER A 37 29.43 -13.38 19.92
CA SER A 37 28.66 -12.26 20.46
C SER A 37 28.02 -11.36 19.40
N LEU A 38 28.28 -11.58 18.11
CA LEU A 38 27.80 -10.68 17.06
C LEU A 38 26.27 -10.79 16.93
N THR A 39 25.58 -9.67 17.11
CA THR A 39 24.12 -9.55 17.04
C THR A 39 23.64 -8.88 15.76
N GLU A 40 24.46 -8.00 15.20
CA GLU A 40 24.12 -7.23 14.01
C GLU A 40 25.32 -7.07 13.08
N MET A 41 25.06 -7.25 11.78
CA MET A 41 26.03 -7.03 10.72
C MET A 41 25.44 -6.11 9.66
N ARG A 42 26.16 -5.04 9.34
CA ARG A 42 25.79 -4.10 8.28
C ARG A 42 26.89 -3.96 7.26
N ILE A 43 26.53 -3.98 6.00
CA ILE A 43 27.43 -3.88 4.86
C ILE A 43 26.90 -2.77 3.97
N HIS A 44 27.68 -1.72 3.77
CA HIS A 44 27.27 -0.52 3.04
C HIS A 44 28.32 -0.16 1.99
N ASN A 45 27.89 -0.03 0.73
CA ASN A 45 28.72 0.42 -0.38
C ASN A 45 30.00 -0.43 -0.58
N CYS A 46 29.86 -1.75 -0.47
CA CYS A 46 30.91 -2.73 -0.73
C CYS A 46 30.73 -3.31 -2.14
N SER A 47 31.10 -2.54 -3.17
CA SER A 47 30.69 -2.83 -4.55
C SER A 47 31.27 -4.14 -5.12
N SER A 48 32.45 -4.57 -4.64
CA SER A 48 33.09 -5.82 -5.08
C SER A 48 32.61 -7.07 -4.36
N LEU A 49 31.75 -6.97 -3.34
CA LEU A 49 31.29 -8.13 -2.58
C LEU A 49 30.46 -9.08 -3.46
N VAL A 50 31.07 -10.19 -3.88
CA VAL A 50 30.47 -11.15 -4.81
C VAL A 50 29.60 -12.16 -4.06
N SER A 51 30.08 -12.63 -2.91
CA SER A 51 29.43 -13.69 -2.14
C SER A 51 29.82 -13.69 -0.68
N PHE A 52 28.94 -14.25 0.14
CA PHE A 52 29.23 -14.60 1.53
C PHE A 52 29.85 -16.01 1.59
N PRO A 53 30.60 -16.35 2.67
CA PRO A 53 31.10 -17.70 2.86
C PRO A 53 29.95 -18.68 3.09
N GLU A 54 30.05 -19.86 2.49
CA GLU A 54 29.08 -20.95 2.65
C GLU A 54 29.23 -21.61 4.02
N ALA A 55 28.67 -20.96 5.05
CA ALA A 55 28.85 -21.35 6.43
C ALA A 55 27.72 -20.87 7.34
N VAL A 56 27.70 -21.43 8.55
CA VAL A 56 26.70 -21.16 9.60
C VAL A 56 26.88 -19.74 10.15
N LEU A 57 25.78 -19.00 10.29
CA LEU A 57 25.80 -17.67 10.90
C LEU A 57 26.17 -17.76 12.40
N PRO A 58 26.81 -16.74 12.99
CA PRO A 58 27.02 -16.68 14.43
C PRO A 58 25.69 -16.83 15.19
N SER A 59 25.68 -17.57 16.29
CA SER A 59 24.46 -17.98 16.99
C SER A 59 23.65 -16.86 17.63
N GLN A 60 24.25 -15.68 17.80
CA GLN A 60 23.58 -14.48 18.33
C GLN A 60 23.19 -13.49 17.24
N LEU A 61 23.55 -13.73 15.97
CA LEU A 61 23.35 -12.78 14.88
C LEU A 61 21.88 -12.75 14.49
N ARG A 62 21.21 -11.62 14.73
CA ARG A 62 19.78 -11.43 14.48
C ARG A 62 19.50 -10.53 13.30
N VAL A 63 20.41 -9.62 12.96
CA VAL A 63 20.19 -8.60 11.94
C VAL A 63 21.32 -8.61 10.92
N ILE A 64 20.96 -8.70 9.65
CA ILE A 64 21.87 -8.49 8.53
C ILE A 64 21.28 -7.42 7.61
N SER A 65 22.03 -6.35 7.38
CA SER A 65 21.69 -5.31 6.39
C SER A 65 22.77 -5.22 5.32
N ILE A 66 22.37 -5.28 4.05
CA ILE A 66 23.27 -5.29 2.89
C ILE A 66 22.81 -4.20 1.92
N TRP A 67 23.55 -3.10 1.85
CA TRP A 67 23.24 -1.95 1.00
C TRP A 67 24.35 -1.72 -0.02
N ASP A 68 23.96 -1.36 -1.24
CA ASP A 68 24.88 -0.94 -2.32
C ASP A 68 25.99 -1.97 -2.59
N SER A 69 25.64 -3.26 -2.58
CA SER A 69 26.55 -4.37 -2.88
C SER A 69 26.38 -4.82 -4.33
N GLY A 70 27.04 -4.07 -5.23
CA GLY A 70 26.85 -4.18 -6.69
C GLY A 70 27.22 -5.55 -7.30
N ALA A 71 28.14 -6.30 -6.70
CA ALA A 71 28.57 -7.61 -7.20
C ALA A 71 27.79 -8.81 -6.63
N LEU A 72 26.92 -8.61 -5.64
CA LEU A 72 26.24 -9.69 -4.92
C LEU A 72 25.16 -10.34 -5.81
N LYS A 73 25.31 -11.64 -6.06
CA LYS A 73 24.41 -12.40 -6.95
C LYS A 73 23.42 -13.31 -6.23
N PHE A 74 23.81 -13.84 -5.07
CA PHE A 74 23.03 -14.78 -4.28
C PHE A 74 23.49 -14.74 -2.82
N LEU A 75 22.60 -15.16 -1.91
CA LEU A 75 22.94 -15.41 -0.51
C LEU A 75 23.36 -16.88 -0.32
N PRO A 76 24.15 -17.21 0.72
CA PRO A 76 24.54 -18.59 1.02
C PRO A 76 23.36 -19.50 1.29
N GLU A 77 23.43 -20.74 0.81
CA GLU A 77 22.42 -21.75 1.12
C GLU A 77 22.47 -22.15 2.60
N ALA A 78 23.64 -22.06 3.22
CA ALA A 78 23.88 -22.37 4.62
C ALA A 78 23.00 -21.55 5.58
N TRP A 79 22.59 -20.33 5.19
CA TRP A 79 21.68 -19.48 5.96
C TRP A 79 20.24 -20.02 5.98
N MET A 80 19.91 -20.88 5.02
CA MET A 80 18.58 -21.44 4.81
C MET A 80 18.38 -22.78 5.54
N LEU A 81 19.43 -23.30 6.19
CA LEU A 81 19.39 -24.58 6.92
C LEU A 81 18.82 -24.41 8.35
N ASP A 82 17.95 -25.33 8.75
CA ASP A 82 17.16 -25.27 10.01
C ASP A 82 17.96 -25.06 11.30
N ASN A 83 19.21 -25.53 11.35
CA ASN A 83 20.05 -25.46 12.55
C ASN A 83 20.98 -24.23 12.59
N ASN A 84 20.95 -23.39 11.55
CA ASN A 84 22.07 -22.50 11.22
C ASN A 84 21.69 -21.02 11.15
N SER A 85 20.46 -20.66 11.51
CA SER A 85 20.00 -19.28 11.40
C SER A 85 19.37 -18.79 12.69
N SER A 86 20.03 -17.86 13.38
CA SER A 86 19.45 -16.97 14.39
C SER A 86 18.90 -15.68 13.78
N LEU A 87 18.93 -15.56 12.44
CA LEU A 87 18.62 -14.35 11.70
C LEU A 87 17.13 -14.04 11.79
N GLU A 88 16.79 -12.90 12.37
CA GLU A 88 15.42 -12.43 12.52
C GLU A 88 15.06 -11.36 11.48
N ILE A 89 16.03 -10.52 11.09
CA ILE A 89 15.83 -9.40 10.17
C ILE A 89 16.88 -9.46 9.06
N LEU A 90 16.41 -9.42 7.82
CA LEU A 90 17.25 -9.33 6.62
C LEU A 90 16.77 -8.14 5.79
N ASP A 91 17.66 -7.16 5.63
CA ASP A 91 17.40 -5.94 4.86
C ASP A 91 18.40 -5.83 3.71
N ILE A 92 17.89 -5.83 2.47
CA ILE A 92 18.70 -5.83 1.25
C ILE A 92 18.31 -4.63 0.41
N ARG A 93 19.27 -3.73 0.17
CA ARG A 93 19.03 -2.50 -0.59
C ARG A 93 20.03 -2.34 -1.72
N HIS A 94 19.59 -1.89 -2.89
CA HIS A 94 20.49 -1.54 -4.00
C HIS A 94 21.44 -2.67 -4.44
N CYS A 95 20.98 -3.93 -4.34
CA CYS A 95 21.75 -5.11 -4.76
C CYS A 95 21.33 -5.53 -6.18
N HIS A 96 21.80 -4.77 -7.18
CA HIS A 96 21.26 -4.82 -8.55
C HIS A 96 21.55 -6.14 -9.30
N LEU A 97 22.54 -6.95 -8.91
CA LEU A 97 22.83 -8.25 -9.53
C LEU A 97 22.14 -9.45 -8.85
N LEU A 98 21.46 -9.23 -7.72
CA LEU A 98 20.77 -10.28 -6.98
C LEU A 98 19.55 -10.76 -7.79
N THR A 99 19.50 -12.06 -8.10
CA THR A 99 18.42 -12.62 -8.94
C THR A 99 17.33 -13.34 -8.13
N TYR A 100 17.69 -13.93 -7.00
CA TYR A 100 16.79 -14.53 -6.00
C TYR A 100 17.42 -14.44 -4.60
N ILE A 101 16.61 -14.58 -3.55
CA ILE A 101 17.09 -14.54 -2.15
C ILE A 101 17.55 -15.92 -1.69
N ALA A 102 16.76 -16.95 -1.98
CA ALA A 102 17.03 -18.31 -1.53
C ALA A 102 16.88 -19.32 -2.67
N GLY A 103 17.68 -20.39 -2.64
CA GLY A 103 17.49 -21.50 -3.59
C GLY A 103 16.15 -22.21 -3.40
N VAL A 104 15.82 -22.56 -2.15
CA VAL A 104 14.64 -23.38 -1.82
C VAL A 104 13.69 -22.69 -0.85
N GLN A 105 14.21 -22.20 0.27
CA GLN A 105 13.41 -21.60 1.35
C GLN A 105 14.15 -20.41 1.97
N LEU A 106 13.40 -19.43 2.46
CA LEU A 106 13.95 -18.33 3.27
C LEU A 106 14.49 -18.85 4.62
N PRO A 107 15.35 -18.08 5.32
CA PRO A 107 15.85 -18.50 6.62
C PRO A 107 14.69 -18.75 7.60
N PRO A 108 14.66 -19.88 8.32
CA PRO A 108 13.47 -20.32 9.04
C PRO A 108 13.13 -19.45 10.26
N SER A 109 14.14 -18.82 10.87
CA SER A 109 14.00 -17.89 11.99
C SER A 109 13.66 -16.46 11.57
N LEU A 110 13.67 -16.18 10.26
CA LEU A 110 13.44 -14.84 9.73
C LEU A 110 12.02 -14.38 10.06
N LYS A 111 11.92 -13.21 10.69
CA LYS A 111 10.66 -12.53 11.04
C LYS A 111 10.37 -11.36 10.12
N GLN A 112 11.41 -10.72 9.58
CA GLN A 112 11.28 -9.54 8.73
C GLN A 112 12.24 -9.63 7.54
N LEU A 113 11.69 -9.43 6.34
CA LEU A 113 12.44 -9.37 5.09
C LEU A 113 12.10 -8.07 4.37
N GLU A 114 13.11 -7.24 4.17
CA GLU A 114 13.04 -5.97 3.47
C GLU A 114 13.92 -6.02 2.22
N ILE A 115 13.35 -5.66 1.07
CA ILE A 115 14.09 -5.62 -0.19
C ILE A 115 13.76 -4.34 -0.94
N TYR A 116 14.78 -3.51 -1.21
CA TYR A 116 14.62 -2.21 -1.85
C TYR A 116 15.57 -2.06 -3.04
N ASN A 117 15.05 -1.58 -4.18
CA ASN A 117 15.86 -1.19 -5.34
C ASN A 117 16.78 -2.31 -5.89
N CYS A 118 16.29 -3.56 -5.98
CA CYS A 118 17.04 -4.70 -6.52
C CYS A 118 16.60 -5.03 -7.96
N ASP A 119 17.30 -4.48 -8.95
CA ASP A 119 16.84 -4.45 -10.35
C ASP A 119 16.70 -5.81 -11.03
N ASN A 120 17.55 -6.78 -10.73
CA ASN A 120 17.54 -8.10 -11.36
C ASN A 120 16.81 -9.17 -10.54
N LEU A 121 16.23 -8.82 -9.39
CA LEU A 121 15.49 -9.77 -8.56
C LEU A 121 14.24 -10.22 -9.32
N ARG A 122 14.14 -11.52 -9.61
CA ARG A 122 13.02 -12.09 -10.38
C ARG A 122 11.99 -12.76 -9.48
N THR A 123 12.47 -13.46 -8.45
CA THR A 123 11.67 -14.21 -7.47
C THR A 123 12.36 -14.20 -6.10
N LEU A 124 11.66 -14.53 -5.01
CA LEU A 124 12.31 -14.73 -3.71
C LEU A 124 13.03 -16.07 -3.63
N THR A 125 12.46 -17.12 -4.23
CA THR A 125 13.01 -18.49 -4.24
C THR A 125 13.27 -18.99 -5.66
N ALA A 126 14.35 -19.74 -5.88
CA ALA A 126 14.66 -20.35 -7.17
C ALA A 126 13.87 -21.65 -7.44
N GLU A 127 13.77 -22.06 -8.71
CA GLU A 127 12.96 -23.19 -9.19
C GLU A 127 13.61 -24.58 -9.01
N GLU A 128 14.89 -24.65 -8.65
CA GLU A 128 15.70 -25.88 -8.73
C GLU A 128 15.80 -26.67 -7.42
N GLY A 129 14.67 -26.83 -6.72
CA GLY A 129 14.58 -27.60 -5.47
C GLY A 129 13.77 -28.89 -5.61
N ILE A 130 14.25 -29.89 -6.36
CA ILE A 130 13.75 -31.26 -6.20
C ILE A 130 14.19 -31.73 -4.81
N HIS A 131 13.24 -32.18 -3.99
CA HIS A 131 13.43 -32.65 -2.62
C HIS A 131 13.42 -31.58 -1.52
N SER A 132 12.27 -31.37 -0.90
CA SER A 132 12.08 -31.89 0.45
C SER A 132 10.62 -31.75 0.89
N SER A 133 10.00 -32.90 1.12
CA SER A 133 8.78 -33.06 1.92
C SER A 133 9.08 -32.72 3.39
N ARG A 134 9.39 -31.47 3.70
CA ARG A 134 9.45 -31.02 5.08
C ARG A 134 8.66 -29.73 5.25
N ARG A 135 7.62 -29.83 6.07
CA ARG A 135 6.80 -28.69 6.49
C ARG A 135 7.62 -27.86 7.46
N HIS A 136 8.22 -26.78 6.99
CA HIS A 136 8.81 -25.80 7.88
C HIS A 136 8.02 -24.51 7.79
N THR A 137 7.47 -24.11 8.93
CA THR A 137 6.72 -22.88 9.10
C THR A 137 7.73 -21.75 9.22
N SER A 138 7.97 -21.02 8.13
CA SER A 138 8.69 -19.74 8.21
C SER A 138 8.01 -18.85 9.24
N LEU A 139 8.82 -18.20 10.10
CA LEU A 139 8.38 -17.25 11.11
C LEU A 139 8.17 -15.83 10.54
N LEU A 140 8.22 -15.67 9.22
CA LEU A 140 8.19 -14.36 8.58
C LEU A 140 6.85 -13.69 8.87
N GLU A 141 6.90 -12.58 9.59
CA GLU A 141 5.75 -11.75 9.96
C GLU A 141 5.61 -10.53 9.04
N CYS A 142 6.72 -10.01 8.51
CA CYS A 142 6.78 -8.82 7.67
C CYS A 142 7.59 -9.08 6.39
N LEU A 143 6.99 -8.80 5.23
CA LEU A 143 7.64 -8.85 3.92
C LEU A 143 7.40 -7.55 3.17
N GLU A 144 8.47 -6.84 2.85
CA GLU A 144 8.45 -5.59 2.09
C GLU A 144 9.35 -5.69 0.87
N ILE A 145 8.80 -5.38 -0.31
CA ILE A 145 9.55 -5.36 -1.57
C ILE A 145 9.23 -4.08 -2.33
N HIS A 146 10.22 -3.22 -2.49
CA HIS A 146 10.05 -1.91 -3.10
C HIS A 146 11.00 -1.76 -4.29
N SER A 147 10.48 -1.23 -5.39
CA SER A 147 11.25 -0.85 -6.58
C SER A 147 12.14 -1.98 -7.11
N CYS A 148 11.57 -3.18 -7.25
CA CYS A 148 12.24 -4.34 -7.85
C CYS A 148 11.64 -4.61 -9.25
N PRO A 149 12.10 -3.90 -10.30
CA PRO A 149 11.44 -3.88 -11.61
C PRO A 149 11.49 -5.20 -12.39
N SER A 150 12.39 -6.14 -12.04
CA SER A 150 12.44 -7.47 -12.68
C SER A 150 11.62 -8.54 -11.97
N LEU A 151 10.99 -8.21 -10.83
CA LEU A 151 10.22 -9.18 -10.04
C LEU A 151 8.98 -9.58 -10.83
N THR A 152 8.84 -10.88 -11.14
CA THR A 152 7.69 -11.41 -11.89
C THR A 152 6.66 -12.08 -10.99
N CYS A 153 7.13 -12.71 -9.90
CA CYS A 153 6.30 -13.28 -8.83
C CYS A 153 7.10 -13.40 -7.52
N LEU A 154 6.42 -13.55 -6.37
CA LEU A 154 7.12 -13.75 -5.10
C LEU A 154 7.67 -15.18 -4.97
N ILE A 155 6.83 -16.16 -5.30
CA ILE A 155 7.13 -17.59 -5.21
C ILE A 155 6.71 -18.23 -6.54
N SER A 156 7.65 -18.90 -7.21
CA SER A 156 7.38 -19.54 -8.51
C SER A 156 6.25 -20.56 -8.42
N LYS A 157 5.42 -20.61 -9.46
CA LYS A 157 4.42 -21.65 -9.66
C LYS A 157 5.15 -22.98 -9.79
N ASN A 158 5.01 -23.87 -8.82
CA ASN A 158 5.43 -25.24 -9.01
C ASN A 158 4.56 -25.87 -10.11
N GLU A 159 5.07 -25.97 -11.33
CA GLU A 159 4.42 -26.67 -12.45
C GLU A 159 4.41 -28.21 -12.27
N LEU A 160 4.25 -28.72 -11.05
CA LEU A 160 3.88 -30.12 -10.83
C LEU A 160 2.36 -30.24 -10.84
N ARG A 161 1.79 -29.97 -12.03
CA ARG A 161 0.45 -30.43 -12.38
C ARG A 161 0.44 -31.96 -12.42
N ALA A 162 -0.50 -32.56 -11.68
CA ALA A 162 -1.27 -33.78 -12.04
C ALA A 162 -1.30 -34.98 -11.07
N ALA A 163 -0.78 -34.96 -9.82
CA ALA A 163 -0.82 -36.19 -9.00
C ALA A 163 -1.34 -36.10 -7.55
N LEU A 164 -1.40 -34.94 -6.89
CA LEU A 164 -1.76 -34.89 -5.46
C LEU A 164 -2.56 -33.63 -5.11
N ASP A 165 -3.87 -33.76 -4.99
CA ASP A 165 -4.86 -32.75 -4.53
C ASP A 165 -4.62 -32.21 -3.10
N TYR A 166 -3.46 -32.50 -2.47
CA TYR A 166 -3.22 -32.28 -1.03
C TYR A 166 -1.91 -31.55 -0.71
N LEU A 167 -1.14 -31.09 -1.72
CA LEU A 167 0.16 -30.45 -1.52
C LEU A 167 0.07 -28.94 -1.80
N VAL A 168 -0.15 -28.15 -0.74
CA VAL A 168 0.02 -26.69 -0.75
C VAL A 168 1.52 -26.39 -0.76
N VAL A 169 2.12 -26.35 -1.96
CA VAL A 169 3.53 -25.99 -2.18
C VAL A 169 3.55 -24.72 -3.01
N GLY A 170 4.00 -23.60 -2.43
CA GLY A 170 4.04 -22.29 -3.10
C GLY A 170 3.18 -21.19 -2.46
N ASN A 171 2.88 -21.29 -1.17
CA ASN A 171 2.08 -20.28 -0.45
C ASN A 171 2.97 -19.36 0.40
N LEU A 172 2.45 -18.17 0.73
CA LEU A 172 3.12 -17.26 1.66
C LEU A 172 3.26 -17.89 3.07
N PRO A 173 4.26 -17.45 3.85
CA PRO A 173 4.43 -17.90 5.24
C PRO A 173 3.16 -17.73 6.08
N GLN A 174 2.82 -18.73 6.89
CA GLN A 174 1.59 -18.70 7.70
C GLN A 174 1.60 -17.61 8.79
N ALA A 175 2.80 -17.27 9.28
CA ALA A 175 3.01 -16.22 10.27
C ALA A 175 2.95 -14.81 9.67
N LEU A 176 2.86 -14.67 8.34
CA LEU A 176 2.92 -13.37 7.67
C LEU A 176 1.71 -12.52 8.05
N LYS A 177 1.97 -11.34 8.62
CA LYS A 177 0.99 -10.34 9.04
C LYS A 177 1.00 -9.12 8.13
N PHE A 178 2.15 -8.73 7.61
CA PHE A 178 2.32 -7.57 6.76
C PHE A 178 2.99 -7.96 5.44
N LEU A 179 2.34 -7.60 4.33
CA LEU A 179 2.86 -7.75 2.97
C LEU A 179 2.78 -6.41 2.25
N SER A 180 3.92 -5.87 1.85
CA SER A 180 4.02 -4.63 1.07
C SER A 180 4.83 -4.85 -0.20
N ILE A 181 4.27 -4.49 -1.36
CA ILE A 181 4.93 -4.56 -2.66
C ILE A 181 4.73 -3.27 -3.45
N TRP A 182 5.80 -2.52 -3.69
CA TRP A 182 5.75 -1.19 -4.31
C TRP A 182 6.64 -1.14 -5.55
N HIS A 183 6.19 -0.44 -6.59
CA HIS A 183 6.98 -0.14 -7.80
C HIS A 183 7.64 -1.37 -8.48
N CYS A 184 6.96 -2.53 -8.45
CA CYS A 184 7.43 -3.76 -9.10
C CYS A 184 6.75 -3.93 -10.47
N SER A 185 7.28 -3.25 -11.49
CA SER A 185 6.57 -3.07 -12.76
C SER A 185 6.32 -4.35 -13.56
N LYS A 186 7.18 -5.39 -13.45
CA LYS A 186 6.98 -6.70 -14.12
C LYS A 186 6.20 -7.73 -13.30
N LEU A 187 5.72 -7.37 -12.11
CA LEU A 187 5.02 -8.32 -11.24
C LEU A 187 3.69 -8.73 -11.89
N GLU A 188 3.55 -10.00 -12.29
CA GLU A 188 2.33 -10.49 -12.93
C GLU A 188 1.35 -11.10 -11.91
N SER A 189 1.89 -11.69 -10.84
CA SER A 189 1.12 -12.33 -9.77
C SER A 189 1.94 -12.41 -8.47
N ILE A 190 1.29 -12.33 -7.32
CA ILE A 190 1.94 -12.47 -6.00
C ILE A 190 2.16 -13.96 -5.68
N VAL A 191 1.06 -14.68 -5.56
CA VAL A 191 0.95 -16.15 -5.40
C VAL A 191 -0.33 -16.61 -6.08
N GLU A 192 -0.48 -17.89 -6.40
CA GLU A 192 -1.69 -18.39 -7.06
C GLU A 192 -2.89 -18.43 -6.11
N ARG A 193 -2.70 -18.96 -4.89
CA ARG A 193 -3.75 -19.15 -3.89
C ARG A 193 -3.24 -18.87 -2.49
N LEU A 194 -4.01 -18.10 -1.73
CA LEU A 194 -3.87 -17.93 -0.30
C LEU A 194 -4.71 -18.99 0.42
N ASP A 195 -4.14 -19.49 1.51
CA ASP A 195 -4.83 -20.44 2.39
C ASP A 195 -5.28 -19.72 3.65
N ASN A 196 -6.25 -20.32 4.32
CA ASN A 196 -6.92 -19.81 5.49
C ASN A 196 -6.04 -19.80 6.76
N LYS A 197 -4.87 -20.45 6.68
CA LYS A 197 -3.86 -20.52 7.75
C LYS A 197 -2.97 -19.28 7.84
N ILE A 198 -3.05 -18.39 6.85
CA ILE A 198 -2.21 -17.19 6.81
C ILE A 198 -2.82 -16.15 7.74
N SER A 199 -1.99 -15.58 8.60
CA SER A 199 -2.39 -14.59 9.61
C SER A 199 -2.30 -13.15 9.09
N LEU A 200 -2.50 -12.96 7.77
CA LEU A 200 -2.26 -11.67 7.11
C LEU A 200 -3.24 -10.62 7.60
N GLU A 201 -2.70 -9.49 8.07
CA GLU A 201 -3.44 -8.36 8.63
C GLU A 201 -3.44 -7.17 7.67
N VAL A 202 -2.37 -6.97 6.91
CA VAL A 202 -2.20 -5.84 5.98
C VAL A 202 -1.63 -6.32 4.65
N ILE A 203 -2.23 -5.85 3.55
CA ILE A 203 -1.74 -6.02 2.18
C ILE A 203 -1.62 -4.63 1.55
N GLU A 204 -0.42 -4.27 1.10
CA GLU A 204 -0.17 -3.07 0.33
C GLU A 204 0.47 -3.44 -1.02
N ILE A 205 -0.15 -3.01 -2.12
CA ILE A 205 0.33 -3.24 -3.48
C ILE A 205 0.23 -1.92 -4.24
N VAL A 206 1.35 -1.28 -4.49
CA VAL A 206 1.41 0.08 -5.04
C VAL A 206 2.24 0.11 -6.32
N SER A 207 1.71 0.73 -7.37
CA SER A 207 2.39 0.93 -8.66
C SER A 207 2.98 -0.35 -9.27
N CYS A 208 2.26 -1.47 -9.17
CA CYS A 208 2.62 -2.74 -9.81
C CYS A 208 1.86 -2.89 -11.13
N GLU A 209 2.38 -2.27 -12.19
CA GLU A 209 1.65 -2.05 -13.45
C GLU A 209 1.23 -3.34 -14.15
N ASN A 210 2.06 -4.38 -14.21
CA ASN A 210 1.73 -5.65 -14.88
C ASN A 210 0.90 -6.63 -14.05
N LEU A 211 0.50 -6.25 -12.83
CA LEU A 211 -0.29 -7.14 -11.97
C LEU A 211 -1.69 -7.28 -12.56
N LYS A 212 -2.01 -8.48 -13.05
CA LYS A 212 -3.30 -8.75 -13.72
C LYS A 212 -4.38 -9.23 -12.75
N MET A 213 -3.96 -9.97 -11.73
CA MET A 213 -4.86 -10.67 -10.80
C MET A 213 -4.25 -10.68 -9.41
N LEU A 214 -5.13 -10.53 -8.41
CA LEU A 214 -4.79 -10.80 -7.00
C LEU A 214 -4.88 -12.31 -6.73
N PRO A 215 -4.18 -12.81 -5.69
CA PRO A 215 -4.21 -14.22 -5.34
C PRO A 215 -5.63 -14.71 -4.98
N HIS A 216 -6.00 -15.91 -5.42
CA HIS A 216 -7.27 -16.50 -5.00
C HIS A 216 -7.32 -16.76 -3.49
N GLY A 217 -8.50 -16.73 -2.89
CA GLY A 217 -8.65 -17.03 -1.46
C GLY A 217 -8.46 -15.83 -0.53
N LEU A 218 -8.45 -14.59 -1.03
CA LEU A 218 -8.52 -13.38 -0.19
C LEU A 218 -9.69 -13.41 0.80
N HIS A 219 -10.84 -13.96 0.38
CA HIS A 219 -12.01 -14.16 1.23
C HIS A 219 -11.77 -15.10 2.44
N LYS A 220 -10.67 -15.84 2.47
CA LYS A 220 -10.29 -16.75 3.58
C LYS A 220 -9.40 -16.07 4.62
N LEU A 221 -8.96 -14.83 4.40
CA LEU A 221 -8.08 -14.12 5.32
C LEU A 221 -8.88 -13.39 6.41
N TRP A 222 -9.24 -14.11 7.48
CA TRP A 222 -10.07 -13.55 8.56
C TRP A 222 -9.37 -12.56 9.49
N HIS A 223 -8.04 -12.48 9.41
CA HIS A 223 -7.24 -11.53 10.17
C HIS A 223 -7.05 -10.20 9.43
N LEU A 224 -7.41 -10.14 8.14
CA LEU A 224 -7.12 -9.01 7.28
C LEU A 224 -7.88 -7.76 7.73
N GLN A 225 -7.14 -6.73 8.10
CA GLN A 225 -7.62 -5.45 8.59
C GLN A 225 -7.51 -4.36 7.52
N GLU A 226 -6.48 -4.42 6.68
CA GLU A 226 -6.21 -3.39 5.68
C GLU A 226 -5.81 -3.98 4.32
N ILE A 227 -6.39 -3.42 3.26
CA ILE A 227 -5.99 -3.66 1.88
C ILE A 227 -5.79 -2.31 1.23
N ASP A 228 -4.61 -2.10 0.65
CA ASP A 228 -4.26 -0.91 -0.10
C ASP A 228 -3.72 -1.32 -1.48
N ILE A 229 -4.46 -1.00 -2.54
CA ILE A 229 -4.10 -1.31 -3.92
C ILE A 229 -4.14 0.00 -4.71
N GLN A 230 -2.97 0.48 -5.13
CA GLN A 230 -2.84 1.74 -5.85
C GLN A 230 -2.04 1.58 -7.14
N ASP A 231 -2.46 2.26 -8.20
CA ASP A 231 -1.75 2.37 -9.48
C ASP A 231 -1.38 1.00 -10.12
N CYS A 232 -2.18 -0.03 -9.88
CA CYS A 232 -2.08 -1.33 -10.55
C CYS A 232 -2.89 -1.30 -11.86
N GLU A 233 -2.32 -0.68 -12.89
CA GLU A 233 -3.07 -0.33 -14.11
C GLU A 233 -3.68 -1.52 -14.87
N ASN A 234 -3.03 -2.69 -14.85
CA ASN A 234 -3.51 -3.89 -15.55
C ASN A 234 -4.39 -4.82 -14.71
N LEU A 235 -4.73 -4.45 -13.47
CA LEU A 235 -5.61 -5.24 -12.62
C LEU A 235 -7.03 -5.20 -13.18
N VAL A 236 -7.56 -6.35 -13.60
CA VAL A 236 -8.88 -6.43 -14.29
C VAL A 236 -10.02 -6.69 -13.31
N SER A 237 -9.80 -7.55 -12.32
CA SER A 237 -10.84 -7.94 -11.36
C SER A 237 -10.25 -8.49 -10.05
N PHE A 238 -11.08 -8.53 -9.02
CA PHE A 238 -10.82 -9.28 -7.78
C PHE A 238 -11.10 -10.78 -7.99
N PRO A 239 -10.46 -11.67 -7.21
CA PRO A 239 -10.65 -13.11 -7.32
C PRO A 239 -12.06 -13.53 -6.90
N GLU A 240 -12.50 -14.70 -7.39
CA GLU A 240 -13.78 -15.31 -7.01
C GLU A 240 -13.95 -15.42 -5.48
N GLY A 241 -15.16 -15.10 -5.01
CA GLY A 241 -15.51 -15.05 -3.59
C GLY A 241 -15.25 -13.69 -2.93
N GLY A 242 -14.71 -12.70 -3.65
CA GLY A 242 -14.65 -11.31 -3.21
C GLY A 242 -13.83 -11.07 -1.94
N LEU A 243 -14.32 -10.15 -1.09
CA LEU A 243 -13.74 -9.82 0.21
C LEU A 243 -14.77 -10.11 1.31
N LEU A 244 -14.49 -11.10 2.17
CA LEU A 244 -15.37 -11.51 3.26
C LEU A 244 -14.72 -11.38 4.65
N SER A 245 -13.66 -10.58 4.77
CA SER A 245 -13.00 -10.40 6.07
C SER A 245 -13.86 -9.54 7.00
N ALA A 246 -14.40 -10.17 8.06
CA ALA A 246 -15.16 -9.48 9.10
C ALA A 246 -14.33 -8.47 9.91
N LYS A 247 -12.99 -8.46 9.79
CA LYS A 247 -12.09 -7.53 10.49
C LYS A 247 -11.57 -6.40 9.62
N LEU A 248 -11.91 -6.37 8.32
CA LEU A 248 -11.41 -5.36 7.41
C LEU A 248 -11.92 -3.97 7.81
N LYS A 249 -11.01 -3.06 8.16
CA LYS A 249 -11.28 -1.68 8.59
C LYS A 249 -10.96 -0.66 7.50
N ARG A 250 -9.95 -0.92 6.67
CA ARG A 250 -9.50 -0.01 5.62
C ARG A 250 -9.39 -0.73 4.28
N LEU A 251 -9.99 -0.15 3.24
CA LEU A 251 -9.87 -0.60 1.87
C LEU A 251 -9.58 0.60 0.96
N VAL A 252 -8.47 0.53 0.24
CA VAL A 252 -8.07 1.54 -0.76
C VAL A 252 -7.87 0.86 -2.09
N ILE A 253 -8.54 1.39 -3.12
CA ILE A 253 -8.44 1.00 -4.51
C ILE A 253 -8.31 2.28 -5.33
N TYR A 254 -7.11 2.62 -5.77
CA TYR A 254 -6.85 3.88 -6.50
C TYR A 254 -6.05 3.64 -7.77
N GLY A 255 -6.37 4.32 -8.87
CA GLY A 255 -5.56 4.28 -10.09
C GLY A 255 -5.56 2.94 -10.86
N CYS A 256 -6.44 1.98 -10.51
CA CYS A 256 -6.55 0.69 -11.21
C CYS A 256 -7.37 0.82 -12.51
N LYS A 257 -6.72 1.32 -13.57
CA LYS A 257 -7.41 1.78 -14.80
C LYS A 257 -8.24 0.72 -15.53
N LYS A 258 -7.82 -0.55 -15.53
CA LYS A 258 -8.52 -1.67 -16.18
C LYS A 258 -9.49 -2.42 -15.26
N LEU A 259 -9.67 -1.98 -14.02
CA LEU A 259 -10.55 -2.67 -13.08
C LEU A 259 -12.01 -2.52 -13.53
N GLU A 260 -12.65 -3.64 -13.89
CA GLU A 260 -14.01 -3.67 -14.43
C GLU A 260 -15.08 -3.87 -13.34
N ALA A 261 -14.70 -4.52 -12.23
CA ALA A 261 -15.58 -4.82 -11.11
C ALA A 261 -14.85 -4.72 -9.76
N LEU A 262 -15.58 -4.25 -8.75
CA LEU A 262 -15.18 -4.32 -7.34
C LEU A 262 -15.41 -5.72 -6.77
N PRO A 263 -14.81 -6.07 -5.62
CA PRO A 263 -15.00 -7.38 -5.02
C PRO A 263 -16.47 -7.64 -4.67
N GLU A 264 -16.93 -8.88 -4.89
CA GLU A 264 -18.27 -9.30 -4.46
C GLU A 264 -18.42 -9.20 -2.94
N GLY A 265 -19.63 -8.88 -2.48
CA GLY A 265 -19.94 -8.85 -1.05
C GLY A 265 -19.41 -7.63 -0.30
N MET A 266 -19.09 -6.52 -0.99
CA MET A 266 -18.68 -5.25 -0.34
C MET A 266 -19.62 -4.80 0.78
N HIS A 267 -20.93 -4.99 0.62
CA HIS A 267 -21.93 -4.68 1.64
C HIS A 267 -21.79 -5.50 2.93
N ASN A 268 -21.13 -6.67 2.88
CA ASN A 268 -20.90 -7.54 4.04
C ASN A 268 -19.69 -7.13 4.90
N LEU A 269 -18.91 -6.13 4.45
CA LEU A 269 -17.76 -5.62 5.18
C LEU A 269 -18.20 -4.71 6.35
N SER A 270 -18.86 -5.31 7.34
CA SER A 270 -19.51 -4.60 8.46
C SER A 270 -18.55 -3.84 9.38
N SER A 271 -17.27 -4.22 9.40
CA SER A 271 -16.20 -3.54 10.16
C SER A 271 -15.49 -2.44 9.37
N LEU A 272 -15.82 -2.25 8.09
CA LEU A 272 -15.13 -1.29 7.23
C LEU A 272 -15.46 0.13 7.66
N GLN A 273 -14.41 0.89 7.98
CA GLN A 273 -14.51 2.27 8.48
C GLN A 273 -13.94 3.27 7.47
N TYR A 274 -12.95 2.86 6.67
CA TYR A 274 -12.25 3.72 5.73
C TYR A 274 -12.29 3.09 4.34
N LEU A 275 -12.91 3.79 3.40
CA LEU A 275 -13.00 3.35 2.01
C LEU A 275 -12.50 4.46 1.08
N THR A 276 -11.53 4.14 0.24
CA THR A 276 -11.07 5.01 -0.85
C THR A 276 -11.21 4.26 -2.16
N ILE A 277 -11.98 4.80 -3.10
CA ILE A 277 -12.09 4.25 -4.46
C ILE A 277 -11.91 5.39 -5.47
N GLY A 278 -10.91 5.27 -6.33
CA GLY A 278 -10.55 6.35 -7.25
C GLY A 278 -9.79 5.90 -8.48
N GLY A 279 -9.74 6.75 -9.53
CA GLY A 279 -8.94 6.44 -10.73
C GLY A 279 -9.29 5.11 -11.43
N VAL A 280 -10.55 4.66 -11.37
CA VAL A 280 -11.04 3.39 -11.96
C VAL A 280 -12.05 3.64 -13.12
N PRO A 281 -11.62 4.21 -14.27
CA PRO A 281 -12.51 4.61 -15.36
C PRO A 281 -13.27 3.46 -16.04
N SER A 282 -12.76 2.22 -15.98
CA SER A 282 -13.35 1.03 -16.60
C SER A 282 -14.40 0.34 -15.72
N LEU A 283 -14.56 0.78 -14.47
CA LEU A 283 -15.50 0.18 -13.53
C LEU A 283 -16.94 0.34 -14.05
N LEU A 284 -17.62 -0.80 -14.27
CA LEU A 284 -19.03 -0.84 -14.64
C LEU A 284 -19.88 -0.57 -13.37
N CYS A 285 -20.97 0.20 -13.52
CA CYS A 285 -21.78 0.71 -12.40
C CYS A 285 -22.24 -0.39 -11.41
N PHE A 286 -22.44 0.01 -10.15
CA PHE A 286 -22.88 -0.88 -9.07
C PHE A 286 -24.25 -1.53 -9.37
N THR A 287 -24.40 -2.81 -9.04
CA THR A 287 -25.70 -3.48 -8.86
C THR A 287 -26.25 -3.19 -7.46
N GLU A 288 -27.52 -3.55 -7.16
CA GLU A 288 -28.10 -3.39 -5.80
C GLU A 288 -27.28 -4.13 -4.71
N ASP A 289 -26.60 -5.22 -5.08
CA ASP A 289 -25.66 -5.97 -4.23
C ASP A 289 -24.27 -5.29 -4.10
N GLY A 290 -24.03 -4.22 -4.85
CA GLY A 290 -22.76 -3.47 -4.94
C GLY A 290 -22.67 -2.25 -4.03
N LEU A 291 -23.59 -2.08 -3.08
CA LEU A 291 -23.58 -0.98 -2.12
C LEU A 291 -22.41 -1.10 -1.12
N PHE A 292 -21.87 0.05 -0.72
CA PHE A 292 -20.85 0.12 0.33
C PHE A 292 -21.47 -0.10 1.72
N PRO A 293 -20.68 -0.58 2.70
CA PRO A 293 -21.16 -0.78 4.06
C PRO A 293 -21.56 0.54 4.71
N THR A 294 -22.58 0.52 5.57
CA THR A 294 -23.13 1.73 6.20
C THR A 294 -22.32 2.25 7.39
N ASN A 295 -21.39 1.44 7.92
CA ASN A 295 -20.57 1.76 9.09
C ASN A 295 -19.30 2.58 8.77
N LEU A 296 -19.22 3.13 7.56
CA LEU A 296 -18.08 3.96 7.13
C LEU A 296 -17.96 5.24 7.98
N HIS A 297 -16.74 5.53 8.42
CA HIS A 297 -16.36 6.79 9.06
C HIS A 297 -15.75 7.77 8.05
N SER A 298 -15.02 7.26 7.06
CA SER A 298 -14.40 8.04 5.99
C SER A 298 -14.64 7.37 4.65
N LEU A 299 -15.10 8.17 3.68
CA LEU A 299 -15.33 7.75 2.31
C LEU A 299 -14.67 8.74 1.37
N GLU A 300 -13.78 8.22 0.53
CA GLU A 300 -13.11 8.97 -0.52
C GLU A 300 -13.45 8.36 -1.87
N ILE A 301 -14.00 9.20 -2.76
CA ILE A 301 -14.46 8.78 -4.09
C ILE A 301 -13.83 9.69 -5.13
N ASP A 302 -13.10 9.12 -6.07
CA ASP A 302 -12.59 9.83 -7.24
C ASP A 302 -13.23 9.27 -8.51
N GLY A 303 -13.98 10.11 -9.22
CA GLY A 303 -14.66 9.80 -10.48
C GLY A 303 -16.19 9.80 -10.42
N MET A 304 -16.82 10.47 -11.39
CA MET A 304 -18.28 10.66 -11.42
C MET A 304 -19.12 9.41 -11.66
N LYS A 305 -18.59 8.38 -12.32
CA LYS A 305 -19.36 7.14 -12.55
C LYS A 305 -19.74 6.50 -11.22
N ILE A 306 -18.80 6.48 -10.26
CA ILE A 306 -19.03 5.99 -8.90
C ILE A 306 -20.05 6.88 -8.19
N TRP A 307 -19.80 8.20 -8.21
CA TRP A 307 -20.70 9.16 -7.59
C TRP A 307 -22.15 9.03 -8.09
N LYS A 308 -22.37 9.12 -9.41
CA LYS A 308 -23.71 9.02 -10.03
C LYS A 308 -24.41 7.71 -9.65
N SER A 309 -23.68 6.61 -9.60
CA SER A 309 -24.24 5.30 -9.27
C SER A 309 -24.64 5.22 -7.78
N LEU A 310 -23.83 5.77 -6.86
CA LEU A 310 -24.21 5.87 -5.45
C LEU A 310 -25.44 6.76 -5.24
N MET A 311 -25.57 7.84 -6.03
CA MET A 311 -26.75 8.70 -5.98
C MET A 311 -28.01 7.98 -6.46
N GLN A 312 -27.92 7.19 -7.52
CA GLN A 312 -29.05 6.41 -8.05
C GLN A 312 -29.53 5.32 -7.08
N LEU A 313 -28.63 4.71 -6.31
CA LEU A 313 -28.94 3.61 -5.38
C LEU A 313 -29.41 4.06 -3.99
N GLY A 314 -29.88 5.32 -3.87
CA GLY A 314 -30.42 5.87 -2.64
C GLY A 314 -29.47 6.79 -1.90
N GLY A 315 -28.52 7.45 -2.56
CA GLY A 315 -27.76 8.58 -1.98
C GLY A 315 -26.99 8.29 -0.68
N PHE A 316 -26.52 9.36 -0.02
CA PHE A 316 -25.63 9.22 1.14
C PHE A 316 -26.34 9.09 2.49
N HIS A 317 -27.68 9.20 2.54
CA HIS A 317 -28.43 9.19 3.80
C HIS A 317 -28.27 7.89 4.60
N ARG A 318 -27.84 6.81 3.96
CA ARG A 318 -27.61 5.49 4.58
C ARG A 318 -26.30 5.43 5.38
N TYR A 319 -25.34 6.31 5.12
CA TYR A 319 -24.05 6.34 5.80
C TYR A 319 -24.14 7.19 7.07
N THR A 320 -24.93 6.73 8.03
CA THR A 320 -25.22 7.46 9.28
C THR A 320 -24.00 7.64 10.18
N SER A 321 -22.92 6.87 9.96
CA SER A 321 -21.66 6.98 10.70
C SER A 321 -20.60 7.81 10.00
N LEU A 322 -20.88 8.32 8.78
CA LEU A 322 -19.88 8.98 7.94
C LEU A 322 -19.50 10.36 8.49
N ARG A 323 -18.22 10.52 8.83
CA ARG A 323 -17.66 11.75 9.40
C ARG A 323 -16.86 12.55 8.38
N ARG A 324 -16.17 11.87 7.46
CA ARG A 324 -15.39 12.47 6.37
C ARG A 324 -15.88 11.97 5.02
N LEU A 325 -16.14 12.91 4.11
CA LEU A 325 -16.44 12.65 2.71
C LEU A 325 -15.48 13.47 1.85
N ALA A 326 -14.66 12.78 1.06
CA ALA A 326 -13.76 13.37 0.09
C ALA A 326 -14.20 12.96 -1.32
N ILE A 327 -14.31 13.93 -2.23
CA ILE A 327 -14.76 13.69 -3.60
C ILE A 327 -13.80 14.38 -4.57
N SER A 328 -13.37 13.65 -5.60
CA SER A 328 -12.48 14.12 -6.65
C SER A 328 -12.97 13.78 -8.06
N GLY A 329 -12.48 14.51 -9.06
CA GLY A 329 -12.55 14.10 -10.46
C GLY A 329 -13.95 14.20 -11.07
N CYS A 330 -14.62 15.33 -10.86
CA CYS A 330 -15.95 15.56 -11.43
C CYS A 330 -15.94 16.11 -12.87
N ASP A 331 -16.82 15.56 -13.71
CA ASP A 331 -17.02 15.78 -15.14
C ASP A 331 -17.54 17.19 -15.48
N GLU A 332 -17.62 17.52 -16.77
CA GLU A 332 -17.91 18.87 -17.24
C GLU A 332 -19.29 19.41 -16.82
N ASP A 333 -20.27 18.55 -16.55
CA ASP A 333 -21.65 18.97 -16.32
C ASP A 333 -21.94 19.45 -14.88
N MET A 334 -21.03 19.19 -13.92
CA MET A 334 -21.33 19.46 -12.50
C MET A 334 -20.96 20.89 -12.09
N VAL A 335 -21.91 21.81 -12.28
CA VAL A 335 -21.76 23.23 -11.95
C VAL A 335 -22.05 23.57 -10.48
N SER A 336 -22.73 22.69 -9.75
CA SER A 336 -23.09 22.90 -8.34
C SER A 336 -22.96 21.64 -7.50
N PHE A 337 -22.57 21.78 -6.24
CA PHE A 337 -22.43 20.65 -5.31
C PHE A 337 -22.91 20.99 -3.89
N PRO A 338 -23.65 20.07 -3.22
CA PRO A 338 -24.31 18.88 -3.76
C PRO A 338 -25.41 19.22 -4.79
N LEU A 339 -25.85 18.29 -5.64
CA LEU A 339 -26.99 18.55 -6.53
C LEU A 339 -28.26 18.87 -5.71
N GLU A 340 -29.04 19.86 -6.10
CA GLU A 340 -30.30 20.24 -5.45
C GLU A 340 -31.50 19.49 -6.08
N ASP A 341 -31.39 18.18 -6.33
CA ASP A 341 -32.52 17.37 -6.80
C ASP A 341 -33.14 16.57 -5.65
N ILE A 342 -34.27 17.08 -5.15
CA ILE A 342 -35.04 16.54 -4.03
C ILE A 342 -35.55 15.12 -4.32
N ARG A 343 -35.65 14.70 -5.59
CA ARG A 343 -36.11 13.35 -5.97
C ARG A 343 -35.01 12.28 -5.85
N LEU A 344 -33.73 12.68 -5.84
CA LEU A 344 -32.58 11.77 -5.89
C LEU A 344 -31.87 11.57 -4.54
N GLY A 345 -32.39 12.14 -3.44
CA GLY A 345 -31.79 11.95 -2.11
C GLY A 345 -30.33 12.42 -2.04
N THR A 346 -30.02 13.54 -2.70
CA THR A 346 -28.68 14.15 -2.80
C THR A 346 -28.19 14.87 -1.55
N THR A 347 -28.86 14.63 -0.43
CA THR A 347 -28.47 15.17 0.86
C THR A 347 -27.17 14.53 1.34
N LEU A 348 -26.28 15.36 1.86
CA LEU A 348 -25.08 14.90 2.56
C LEU A 348 -25.50 14.10 3.81
N PRO A 349 -24.69 13.12 4.26
CA PRO A 349 -25.00 12.34 5.44
C PRO A 349 -25.06 13.20 6.70
N ALA A 350 -26.02 12.92 7.58
CA ALA A 350 -26.33 13.78 8.74
C ALA A 350 -25.18 13.94 9.75
N CYS A 351 -24.28 12.97 9.85
CA CYS A 351 -23.14 12.98 10.77
C CYS A 351 -21.86 13.53 10.15
N LEU A 352 -21.94 14.09 8.93
CA LEU A 352 -20.78 14.58 8.21
C LEU A 352 -20.18 15.79 8.93
N THR A 353 -18.89 15.70 9.25
CA THR A 353 -18.13 16.76 9.94
C THR A 353 -17.02 17.34 9.08
N GLN A 354 -16.57 16.61 8.06
CA GLN A 354 -15.48 16.99 7.17
C GLN A 354 -15.89 16.73 5.73
N LEU A 355 -15.90 17.78 4.92
CA LEU A 355 -16.17 17.70 3.49
C LEU A 355 -14.95 18.19 2.73
N GLU A 356 -14.46 17.37 1.80
CA GLU A 356 -13.32 17.70 0.96
C GLU A 356 -13.68 17.53 -0.52
N ILE A 357 -13.46 18.58 -1.30
CA ILE A 357 -13.75 18.63 -2.73
C ILE A 357 -12.46 18.95 -3.46
N PHE A 358 -12.04 18.06 -4.35
CA PHE A 358 -10.78 18.15 -5.08
C PHE A 358 -11.00 18.06 -6.59
N ASN A 359 -10.23 18.81 -7.38
CA ASN A 359 -10.20 18.64 -8.84
C ASN A 359 -11.60 18.72 -9.50
N PHE A 360 -12.39 19.74 -9.18
CA PHE A 360 -13.68 20.00 -9.83
C PHE A 360 -13.55 21.16 -10.83
N PRO A 361 -13.22 20.88 -12.11
CA PRO A 361 -12.94 21.93 -13.10
C PRO A 361 -14.14 22.84 -13.39
N ASN A 362 -15.36 22.31 -13.33
CA ASN A 362 -16.58 23.04 -13.72
C ASN A 362 -17.49 23.47 -12.57
N LEU A 363 -17.14 23.17 -11.32
CA LEU A 363 -17.90 23.60 -10.16
C LEU A 363 -17.93 25.13 -10.08
N GLU A 364 -19.11 25.73 -10.21
CA GLU A 364 -19.29 27.18 -10.14
C GLU A 364 -19.81 27.66 -8.79
N ARG A 365 -20.59 26.83 -8.09
CA ARG A 365 -21.23 27.20 -6.82
C ARG A 365 -21.34 26.03 -5.84
N LEU A 366 -21.27 26.33 -4.55
CA LEU A 366 -21.71 25.41 -3.50
C LEU A 366 -23.21 25.62 -3.21
N SER A 367 -23.93 24.52 -3.05
CA SER A 367 -25.38 24.52 -2.87
C SER A 367 -25.79 24.87 -1.44
N SER A 368 -27.02 25.34 -1.28
CA SER A 368 -27.54 25.81 0.01
C SER A 368 -27.66 24.70 1.07
N SER A 369 -27.77 23.44 0.63
CA SER A 369 -27.84 22.26 1.51
C SER A 369 -26.60 22.06 2.39
N ILE A 370 -25.46 22.64 2.02
CA ILE A 370 -24.26 22.62 2.87
C ILE A 370 -24.47 23.42 4.15
N CYS A 371 -25.24 24.52 4.10
CA CYS A 371 -25.43 25.43 5.24
C CYS A 371 -26.07 24.75 6.44
N ASP A 372 -26.95 23.78 6.19
CA ASP A 372 -27.72 23.07 7.20
C ASP A 372 -26.94 21.87 7.80
N GLN A 373 -25.68 21.65 7.40
CA GLN A 373 -24.83 20.58 7.91
C GLN A 373 -24.01 21.01 9.13
N ASN A 374 -23.63 20.06 9.97
CA ASN A 374 -22.73 20.29 11.12
C ASN A 374 -21.25 20.13 10.73
N LEU A 375 -20.84 20.74 9.60
CA LEU A 375 -19.46 20.66 9.13
C LEU A 375 -18.53 21.46 10.05
N THR A 376 -17.43 20.81 10.44
CA THR A 376 -16.32 21.40 11.20
C THR A 376 -15.13 21.74 10.30
N SER A 377 -14.98 21.04 9.18
CA SER A 377 -13.91 21.27 8.21
C SER A 377 -14.46 21.22 6.77
N LEU A 378 -14.11 22.23 5.98
CA LEU A 378 -14.39 22.30 4.56
C LEU A 378 -13.09 22.55 3.81
N LYS A 379 -12.74 21.64 2.89
CA LYS A 379 -11.55 21.76 2.04
C LYS A 379 -11.94 21.78 0.58
N LEU A 380 -11.48 22.80 -0.14
CA LEU A 380 -11.72 23.02 -1.56
C LEU A 380 -10.37 23.15 -2.25
N THR A 381 -10.03 22.19 -3.11
CA THR A 381 -8.74 22.18 -3.80
C THR A 381 -8.95 22.04 -5.31
N ASN A 382 -8.25 22.85 -6.10
CA ASN A 382 -8.26 22.77 -7.56
C ASN A 382 -9.69 22.84 -8.15
N CYS A 383 -10.46 23.84 -7.74
CA CYS A 383 -11.80 24.15 -8.25
C CYS A 383 -11.78 25.50 -8.99
N PRO A 384 -11.29 25.55 -10.24
CA PRO A 384 -10.95 26.81 -10.91
C PRO A 384 -12.15 27.70 -11.25
N LYS A 385 -13.33 27.11 -11.51
CA LYS A 385 -14.55 27.87 -11.85
C LYS A 385 -15.41 28.25 -10.64
N LEU A 386 -15.03 27.87 -9.42
CA LEU A 386 -15.84 28.12 -8.23
C LEU A 386 -15.88 29.61 -7.93
N LYS A 387 -17.06 30.21 -8.06
CA LYS A 387 -17.30 31.66 -7.91
C LYS A 387 -18.14 31.99 -6.69
N TYR A 388 -19.09 31.12 -6.33
CA TYR A 388 -20.14 31.46 -5.38
C TYR A 388 -20.20 30.50 -4.20
N PHE A 389 -20.19 31.06 -3.00
CA PHE A 389 -20.72 30.39 -1.82
C PHE A 389 -22.25 30.48 -1.78
N PRO A 390 -22.91 29.64 -0.96
CA PRO A 390 -24.36 29.73 -0.80
C PRO A 390 -24.77 31.11 -0.27
N GLU A 391 -25.94 31.61 -0.69
CA GLU A 391 -26.45 32.92 -0.24
C GLU A 391 -26.65 32.99 1.28
N LYS A 392 -27.01 31.86 1.91
CA LYS A 392 -27.14 31.73 3.36
C LYS A 392 -25.79 31.71 4.11
N GLY A 393 -24.67 31.68 3.39
CA GLY A 393 -23.32 31.59 3.96
C GLY A 393 -22.79 30.16 4.08
N LEU A 394 -21.74 30.00 4.89
CA LEU A 394 -21.16 28.71 5.25
C LEU A 394 -21.74 28.20 6.58
N PRO A 395 -21.60 26.91 6.92
CA PRO A 395 -22.11 26.36 8.17
C PRO A 395 -21.54 27.08 9.40
N ALA A 396 -22.40 27.43 10.35
CA ALA A 396 -21.98 28.13 11.57
C ALA A 396 -21.05 27.29 12.47
N SER A 397 -21.06 25.96 12.32
CA SER A 397 -20.18 25.03 13.03
C SER A 397 -18.76 24.95 12.46
N LEU A 398 -18.47 25.65 11.36
CA LEU A 398 -17.23 25.49 10.61
C LEU A 398 -16.04 26.06 11.40
N LEU A 399 -15.09 25.18 11.72
CA LEU A 399 -13.88 25.51 12.47
C LEU A 399 -12.68 25.75 11.55
N ARG A 400 -12.66 25.07 10.40
CA ARG A 400 -11.57 25.09 9.44
C ARG A 400 -12.11 25.23 8.01
N LEU A 401 -11.58 26.20 7.28
CA LEU A 401 -11.77 26.36 5.84
C LEU A 401 -10.41 26.36 5.14
N GLU A 402 -10.20 25.44 4.21
CA GLU A 402 -9.01 25.37 3.37
C GLU A 402 -9.38 25.54 1.90
N ILE A 403 -8.83 26.55 1.23
CA ILE A 403 -9.01 26.82 -0.20
C ILE A 403 -7.64 26.84 -0.87
N LYS A 404 -7.42 25.94 -1.82
CA LYS A 404 -6.14 25.82 -2.55
C LYS A 404 -6.38 25.74 -4.05
N LYS A 405 -5.63 26.51 -4.85
CA LYS A 405 -5.75 26.48 -6.32
C LYS A 405 -7.20 26.72 -6.82
N CYS A 406 -7.93 27.64 -6.17
CA CYS A 406 -9.30 28.03 -6.54
C CYS A 406 -9.36 29.54 -6.83
N PRO A 407 -8.78 30.02 -7.94
CA PRO A 407 -8.45 31.43 -8.17
C PRO A 407 -9.64 32.40 -8.15
N LEU A 408 -10.85 31.95 -8.50
CA LEU A 408 -12.03 32.82 -8.53
C LEU A 408 -12.58 33.06 -7.12
N ILE A 409 -12.87 32.01 -6.34
CA ILE A 409 -13.34 32.15 -4.96
C ILE A 409 -12.25 32.76 -4.05
N GLU A 410 -10.98 32.46 -4.30
CA GLU A 410 -9.84 33.05 -3.59
C GLU A 410 -9.88 34.58 -3.66
N LYS A 411 -10.10 35.16 -4.85
CA LYS A 411 -10.24 36.61 -5.02
C LYS A 411 -11.41 37.18 -4.23
N MET A 412 -12.50 36.44 -4.11
CA MET A 412 -13.69 36.84 -3.38
C MET A 412 -13.51 36.75 -1.86
N CYS A 413 -12.61 35.89 -1.38
CA CYS A 413 -12.32 35.63 0.02
C CYS A 413 -11.11 36.41 0.57
N ARG A 414 -10.56 37.37 -0.20
CA ARG A 414 -9.41 38.18 0.24
C ARG A 414 -9.71 38.92 1.54
N GLN A 415 -8.76 38.85 2.47
CA GLN A 415 -8.85 39.52 3.75
C GLN A 415 -9.17 41.03 3.60
N ASP A 416 -10.15 41.50 4.37
CA ASP A 416 -10.62 42.89 4.51
C ASP A 416 -11.18 43.60 3.27
N ILE A 417 -11.07 43.00 2.08
CA ILE A 417 -11.45 43.62 0.80
C ILE A 417 -12.39 42.72 0.00
N GLY A 418 -12.34 41.41 0.22
CA GLY A 418 -13.13 40.42 -0.50
C GLY A 418 -14.61 40.47 -0.12
N PRO A 419 -15.54 40.41 -1.09
CA PRO A 419 -16.98 40.40 -0.83
C PRO A 419 -17.43 39.25 0.09
N TYR A 420 -16.71 38.13 0.18
CA TYR A 420 -17.02 37.02 1.08
C TYR A 420 -16.26 37.04 2.41
N TRP A 421 -15.40 38.03 2.67
CA TRP A 421 -14.63 38.08 3.92
C TRP A 421 -15.52 38.06 5.16
N HIS A 422 -16.66 38.77 5.12
CA HIS A 422 -17.65 38.79 6.21
C HIS A 422 -18.26 37.41 6.51
N LEU A 423 -18.22 36.46 5.56
CA LEU A 423 -18.66 35.07 5.79
C LEU A 423 -17.57 34.23 6.45
N LEU A 424 -16.32 34.68 6.48
CA LEU A 424 -15.18 33.92 6.99
C LEU A 424 -14.74 34.35 8.39
N ILE A 425 -15.13 35.54 8.85
CA ILE A 425 -14.69 36.12 10.13
C ILE A 425 -15.01 35.26 11.36
N HIS A 426 -16.03 34.41 11.29
CA HIS A 426 -16.46 33.56 12.39
C HIS A 426 -15.70 32.22 12.42
N ILE A 427 -14.92 31.91 11.38
CA ILE A 427 -14.18 30.65 11.23
C ILE A 427 -12.79 30.82 11.88
N PRO A 428 -12.45 30.06 12.92
CA PRO A 428 -11.17 30.17 13.62
C PRO A 428 -9.92 29.93 12.76
N CYS A 429 -9.99 29.01 11.79
CA CYS A 429 -8.86 28.63 10.96
C CYS A 429 -9.22 28.72 9.47
N VAL A 430 -8.71 29.75 8.80
CA VAL A 430 -8.89 29.96 7.36
C VAL A 430 -7.54 29.91 6.68
N LEU A 431 -7.35 28.95 5.78
CA LEU A 431 -6.16 28.77 4.96
C LEU A 431 -6.52 28.96 3.50
N ILE A 432 -6.05 30.05 2.90
CA ILE A 432 -6.27 30.34 1.49
C ILE A 432 -4.90 30.40 0.84
N GLU A 433 -4.54 29.37 0.07
CA GLU A 433 -3.27 29.33 -0.65
C GLU A 433 -3.42 30.05 -1.99
N CYS A 434 -2.89 31.27 -2.04
CA CYS A 434 -2.95 32.08 -3.25
C CYS A 434 -2.05 31.47 -4.33
N SER A 435 -2.61 31.18 -5.50
CA SER A 435 -1.78 30.91 -6.69
C SER A 435 -1.22 32.24 -7.21
N CYS A 436 -0.31 32.86 -6.44
CA CYS A 436 0.58 33.89 -6.94
C CYS A 436 1.60 33.21 -7.86
N THR A 437 1.30 33.15 -9.15
CA THR A 437 2.35 33.03 -10.17
C THR A 437 3.25 34.26 -10.04
N VAL A 438 4.41 34.09 -9.40
CA VAL A 438 5.55 34.99 -9.57
C VAL A 438 6.20 34.62 -10.90
N ASN A 439 5.84 35.37 -11.94
CA ASN A 439 6.75 36.05 -12.88
C ASN A 439 5.94 36.75 -13.97
#